data_AF-A0A497JST7-F1
#
_entry.id   AF-A0A497JST7-F1
#
_cell.length_a   1.000
_cell.length_b   1.000
_cell.length_c   1.000
_cell.angle_alpha   90.00
_cell.angle_beta   90.00
_cell.angle_gamma   90.00
#
_symmetry.space_group_name_H-M   'P 1'
#
loop_
_entity.id
_entity.type
_entity.pdbx_description
1 polymer ?
#
loop_
_entity_poly.entity_id
_entity_poly.type
_entity_poly.pdbx_seq_one_letter_code
_entity_poly.pdbx_strand_id
1 'polypeptide(L)'
;MKLKISCPKCSSKDVWKLGFYKHKGKKYQRYRCKKCFYVFSERGMDEFARIRYDKEIVLLCLWLYSRFVVSTYDVEKIVKKFKGVRVPARTVLNWVHKFGKDRNFLKELKARDKEFKRIAKVWHLDEMYVKARGRMNYLYVCCDEKSRIVAMHVSDKRESKEVVRLLRKAVNNAGYKPEIVVSDGWHGYDNRTLRKGLGVRKIKHVISHFERKIVFHKGNLYSLSNNRIEGLISWLRNRYRKFRGFNNMEKFSSFLNLWEIGRMVE
;
A
#
# COMPACT_ATOMS: atom_id res chain seq x y z
N MET A 1 -5.06 8.82 -22.45
CA MET A 1 -4.09 7.73 -22.68
C MET A 1 -4.83 6.48 -23.15
N LYS A 2 -4.58 5.97 -24.36
CA LYS A 2 -5.09 4.64 -24.76
C LYS A 2 -4.40 3.58 -23.90
N LEU A 3 -5.17 2.79 -23.14
CA LEU A 3 -4.67 1.62 -22.40
C LEU A 3 -3.87 0.74 -23.38
N LYS A 4 -2.58 0.50 -23.12
CA LYS A 4 -1.81 -0.49 -23.88
C LYS A 4 -2.34 -1.87 -23.50
N ILE A 5 -3.09 -2.48 -24.42
CA ILE A 5 -3.77 -3.75 -24.17
C ILE A 5 -2.76 -4.89 -24.24
N SER A 6 -2.68 -5.66 -23.16
CA SER A 6 -1.83 -6.84 -23.06
C SER A 6 -2.65 -8.02 -22.55
N CYS A 7 -2.31 -9.22 -23.00
CA CYS A 7 -2.94 -10.45 -22.54
C CYS A 7 -2.74 -10.61 -21.03
N PRO A 8 -3.82 -10.75 -20.22
CA PRO A 8 -3.69 -10.90 -18.77
C PRO A 8 -3.09 -12.25 -18.35
N LYS A 9 -3.06 -13.24 -19.25
CA LYS A 9 -2.51 -14.58 -18.96
C LYS A 9 -1.00 -14.67 -19.19
N CYS A 10 -0.46 -13.98 -20.20
CA CYS A 10 0.96 -14.11 -20.58
C CYS A 10 1.69 -12.78 -20.84
N SER A 11 1.03 -11.65 -20.60
CA SER A 11 1.54 -10.28 -20.79
C SER A 11 1.96 -9.91 -22.21
N SER A 12 1.75 -10.77 -23.21
CA SER A 12 1.99 -10.44 -24.63
C SER A 12 1.10 -9.27 -25.07
N LYS A 13 1.66 -8.34 -25.84
CA LYS A 13 0.96 -7.21 -26.44
C LYS A 13 0.32 -7.57 -27.80
N ASP A 14 0.63 -8.76 -28.32
CA ASP A 14 0.15 -9.22 -29.61
C ASP A 14 -1.23 -9.86 -29.46
N VAL A 15 -2.25 -9.07 -29.78
CA VAL A 15 -3.66 -9.45 -29.59
C VAL A 15 -4.47 -9.18 -30.86
N TRP A 16 -5.38 -10.08 -31.19
CA TRP A 16 -6.44 -9.84 -32.18
C TRP A 16 -7.64 -9.19 -31.50
N LYS A 17 -8.30 -8.24 -32.17
CA LYS A 17 -9.65 -7.77 -31.77
C LYS A 17 -10.68 -8.83 -32.18
N LEU A 18 -11.54 -9.23 -31.25
CA LEU A 18 -12.49 -10.34 -31.42
C LEU A 18 -13.95 -9.87 -31.20
N GLY A 19 -14.34 -8.80 -31.90
CA GLY A 19 -15.69 -8.22 -31.80
C GLY A 19 -16.02 -7.69 -30.41
N PHE A 20 -17.32 -7.59 -30.10
CA PHE A 20 -17.81 -6.94 -28.87
C PHE A 20 -18.63 -7.88 -27.99
N TYR A 21 -18.51 -7.68 -26.67
CA TYR A 21 -19.36 -8.28 -25.64
C TYR A 21 -20.30 -7.22 -25.08
N LYS A 22 -21.61 -7.50 -24.96
CA LYS A 22 -22.59 -6.59 -24.36
C LYS A 22 -22.88 -6.96 -22.90
N HIS A 23 -22.90 -5.97 -22.01
CA HIS A 23 -23.33 -6.14 -20.61
C HIS A 23 -23.93 -4.86 -20.05
N LYS A 24 -25.12 -4.97 -19.42
CA LYS A 24 -25.88 -3.83 -18.88
C LYS A 24 -25.96 -2.66 -19.89
N GLY A 25 -26.31 -2.97 -21.15
CA GLY A 25 -26.41 -1.98 -22.23
C GLY A 25 -25.09 -1.48 -22.84
N LYS A 26 -23.93 -1.72 -22.20
CA LYS A 26 -22.61 -1.27 -22.69
C LYS A 26 -21.95 -2.34 -23.56
N LYS A 27 -21.27 -1.92 -24.65
CA LYS A 27 -20.42 -2.77 -25.50
C LYS A 27 -18.97 -2.69 -25.01
N TYR A 28 -18.29 -3.83 -24.93
CA TYR A 28 -16.89 -3.94 -24.52
C TYR A 28 -16.11 -4.70 -25.59
N GLN A 29 -14.97 -4.18 -26.04
CA GLN A 29 -14.13 -4.86 -27.03
C GLN A 29 -13.58 -6.16 -26.43
N ARG A 30 -13.63 -7.25 -27.19
CA ARG A 30 -12.97 -8.51 -26.87
C ARG A 30 -11.64 -8.60 -27.61
N TYR A 31 -10.71 -9.35 -27.05
CA TYR A 31 -9.39 -9.62 -27.58
C TYR A 31 -9.05 -11.10 -27.47
N ARG A 32 -8.22 -11.60 -28.38
CA ARG A 32 -7.58 -12.92 -28.27
C ARG A 32 -6.08 -12.75 -28.37
N CYS A 33 -5.36 -13.29 -27.39
CA CYS A 33 -3.90 -13.29 -27.41
C CYS A 33 -3.38 -14.15 -28.58
N LYS A 34 -2.46 -13.63 -29.38
CA LYS A 34 -1.83 -14.41 -30.46
C LYS A 34 -0.87 -15.48 -29.92
N LYS A 35 -0.26 -15.24 -28.75
CA LYS A 35 0.73 -16.15 -28.15
C LYS A 35 0.09 -17.34 -27.41
N CYS A 36 -0.90 -17.08 -26.56
CA CYS A 36 -1.49 -18.11 -25.69
C CYS A 36 -2.98 -18.38 -25.96
N PHE A 37 -3.53 -17.76 -27.01
CA PHE A 37 -4.93 -17.88 -27.44
C PHE A 37 -6.00 -17.52 -26.39
N TYR A 38 -5.61 -16.99 -25.23
CA TYR A 38 -6.53 -16.55 -24.19
C TYR A 38 -7.43 -15.42 -24.68
N VAL A 39 -8.74 -15.58 -24.47
CA VAL A 39 -9.76 -14.59 -24.83
C VAL A 39 -10.12 -13.76 -23.61
N PHE A 40 -10.12 -12.44 -23.77
CA PHE A 40 -10.45 -11.48 -22.72
C PHE A 40 -11.22 -10.30 -23.29
N SER A 41 -11.73 -9.41 -22.45
CA SER A 41 -12.44 -8.21 -22.87
C SER A 41 -12.03 -7.02 -22.02
N GLU A 42 -12.31 -5.80 -22.50
CA GLU A 42 -12.07 -4.57 -21.72
C GLU A 42 -12.74 -4.64 -20.35
N ARG A 43 -14.00 -5.12 -20.29
CA ARG A 43 -14.68 -5.36 -19.02
C ARG A 43 -13.96 -6.39 -18.17
N GLY A 44 -13.46 -7.47 -18.76
CA GLY A 44 -12.74 -8.52 -18.03
C GLY A 44 -11.38 -8.06 -17.49
N MET A 45 -10.85 -6.95 -17.99
CA MET A 45 -9.62 -6.32 -17.52
C MET A 45 -9.86 -5.27 -16.43
N ASP A 46 -11.10 -4.84 -16.21
CA ASP A 46 -11.49 -3.96 -15.11
C ASP A 46 -11.29 -4.67 -13.76
N GLU A 47 -10.66 -4.02 -12.78
CA GLU A 47 -10.41 -4.60 -11.46
C GLU A 47 -11.71 -4.96 -10.70
N PHE A 48 -12.84 -4.36 -11.07
CA PHE A 48 -14.19 -4.64 -10.56
C PHE A 48 -14.96 -5.67 -11.40
N ALA A 49 -14.36 -6.23 -12.46
CA ALA A 49 -14.97 -7.27 -13.26
C ALA A 49 -15.45 -8.45 -12.39
N ARG A 50 -16.64 -8.97 -12.72
CA ARG A 50 -17.26 -10.14 -12.06
C ARG A 50 -17.57 -9.92 -10.57
N ILE A 51 -17.46 -8.68 -10.05
CA ILE A 51 -18.02 -8.33 -8.75
C ILE A 51 -19.50 -8.01 -8.94
N ARG A 52 -20.35 -8.66 -8.15
CA ARG A 52 -21.82 -8.51 -8.20
C ARG A 52 -22.34 -7.18 -7.61
N TYR A 53 -21.46 -6.44 -6.95
CA TYR A 53 -21.76 -5.17 -6.26
C TYR A 53 -21.21 -4.01 -7.06
N ASP A 54 -21.88 -2.87 -6.97
CA ASP A 54 -21.44 -1.65 -7.64
C ASP A 54 -20.10 -1.17 -7.09
N LYS A 55 -19.31 -0.55 -7.98
CA LYS A 55 -17.96 -0.06 -7.69
C LYS A 55 -17.93 0.82 -6.43
N GLU A 56 -18.92 1.68 -6.26
CA GLU A 56 -19.03 2.58 -5.12
C GLU A 56 -19.20 1.84 -3.79
N ILE A 57 -19.99 0.75 -3.76
CA ILE A 57 -20.14 -0.08 -2.57
C ILE A 57 -18.84 -0.80 -2.24
N VAL A 58 -18.13 -1.32 -3.25
CA VAL A 58 -16.83 -1.98 -3.05
C VAL A 58 -15.81 -0.99 -2.49
N LEU A 59 -15.72 0.20 -3.08
CA LEU A 59 -14.80 1.26 -2.64
C LEU A 59 -15.14 1.75 -1.24
N LEU A 60 -16.43 1.91 -0.90
CA LEU A 60 -16.86 2.27 0.45
C LEU A 60 -16.44 1.23 1.48
N CYS A 61 -16.64 -0.06 1.19
CA CYS A 61 -16.21 -1.15 2.07
C CYS A 61 -14.69 -1.11 2.31
N LEU A 62 -13.90 -0.94 1.23
CA LEU A 62 -12.45 -0.85 1.32
C LEU A 62 -12.01 0.40 2.11
N TRP A 63 -12.66 1.54 1.87
CA TRP A 63 -12.38 2.79 2.58
C TRP A 63 -12.69 2.66 4.08
N LEU A 64 -13.88 2.18 4.45
CA LEU A 64 -14.25 1.98 5.86
C LEU A 64 -13.25 1.08 6.58
N TYR A 65 -12.91 -0.05 5.97
CA TYR A 65 -11.99 -1.02 6.55
C TYR A 65 -10.54 -0.51 6.62
N SER A 66 -10.10 0.25 5.62
CA SER A 66 -8.74 0.80 5.54
C SER A 66 -8.56 2.08 6.36
N ARG A 67 -9.62 2.86 6.61
CA ARG A 67 -9.59 4.13 7.35
C ARG A 67 -9.84 3.97 8.84
N PHE A 68 -10.82 3.15 9.22
CA PHE A 68 -11.27 3.02 10.62
C PHE A 68 -10.87 1.70 11.26
N VAL A 69 -10.83 1.67 12.59
CA VAL A 69 -10.55 0.47 13.37
C VAL A 69 -11.83 -0.36 13.51
N VAL A 70 -12.36 -0.82 12.37
CA VAL A 70 -13.62 -1.57 12.27
C VAL A 70 -13.36 -2.99 11.75
N SER A 71 -14.12 -3.97 12.25
CA SER A 71 -14.08 -5.32 11.71
C SER A 71 -14.82 -5.40 10.38
N THR A 72 -14.65 -6.48 9.63
CA THR A 72 -15.44 -6.72 8.41
C THR A 72 -16.94 -6.89 8.70
N TYR A 73 -17.29 -7.36 9.91
CA TYR A 73 -18.67 -7.42 10.38
C TYR A 73 -19.24 -6.04 10.67
N ASP A 74 -18.44 -5.13 11.23
CA ASP A 74 -18.85 -3.74 11.42
C ASP A 74 -19.06 -3.06 10.07
N VAL A 75 -18.18 -3.30 9.09
CA VAL A 75 -18.38 -2.80 7.71
C VAL A 75 -19.68 -3.32 7.10
N GLU A 76 -19.98 -4.63 7.23
CA GLU A 76 -21.25 -5.19 6.77
C GLU A 76 -22.45 -4.47 7.40
N LYS A 77 -22.41 -4.25 8.73
CA LYS A 77 -23.49 -3.54 9.46
C LYS A 77 -23.63 -2.09 9.00
N ILE A 78 -22.52 -1.35 8.85
CA ILE A 78 -22.50 0.05 8.41
C ILE A 78 -23.08 0.16 7.00
N VAL A 79 -22.61 -0.67 6.06
CA VAL A 79 -23.06 -0.61 4.66
C VAL A 79 -24.53 -1.04 4.54
N LYS A 80 -24.97 -2.05 5.30
CA LYS A 80 -26.39 -2.41 5.35
C LYS A 80 -27.24 -1.26 5.88
N LYS A 81 -26.82 -0.59 6.96
CA LYS A 81 -27.57 0.50 7.60
C LYS A 81 -27.66 1.76 6.72
N PHE A 82 -26.55 2.20 6.13
CA PHE A 82 -26.48 3.49 5.43
C PHE A 82 -26.65 3.40 3.91
N LYS A 83 -26.48 2.21 3.30
CA LYS A 83 -26.64 2.00 1.86
C LYS A 83 -27.74 1.01 1.50
N GLY A 84 -28.38 0.35 2.48
CA GLY A 84 -29.41 -0.66 2.23
C GLY A 84 -28.91 -1.95 1.56
N VAL A 85 -27.60 -2.09 1.34
CA VAL A 85 -27.00 -3.23 0.63
C VAL A 85 -26.35 -4.17 1.62
N ARG A 86 -26.73 -5.45 1.59
CA ARG A 86 -26.06 -6.50 2.38
C ARG A 86 -24.81 -7.00 1.66
N VAL A 87 -23.64 -6.64 2.19
CA VAL A 87 -22.33 -7.17 1.77
C VAL A 87 -21.80 -8.07 2.88
N PRO A 88 -21.77 -9.41 2.71
CA PRO A 88 -21.25 -10.31 3.74
C PRO A 88 -19.82 -9.94 4.16
N ALA A 89 -19.51 -10.01 5.46
CA ALA A 89 -18.20 -9.70 6.00
C ALA A 89 -17.06 -10.48 5.31
N ARG A 90 -17.31 -11.73 4.91
CA ARG A 90 -16.35 -12.54 4.14
C ARG A 90 -16.08 -11.97 2.75
N THR A 91 -17.08 -11.39 2.10
CA THR A 91 -16.93 -10.71 0.81
C THR A 91 -16.06 -9.47 0.95
N VAL A 92 -16.27 -8.67 2.00
CA VAL A 92 -15.39 -7.51 2.32
C VAL A 92 -13.95 -7.98 2.50
N LEU A 93 -13.72 -9.04 3.28
CA LEU A 93 -12.38 -9.60 3.49
C LEU A 93 -11.72 -10.07 2.18
N ASN A 94 -12.49 -10.74 1.31
CA ASN A 94 -12.00 -11.17 0.01
C ASN A 94 -11.60 -9.98 -0.87
N TRP A 95 -12.36 -8.88 -0.83
CA TRP A 95 -11.99 -7.65 -1.54
C TRP A 95 -10.72 -7.02 -0.97
N VAL A 96 -10.58 -6.94 0.35
CA VAL A 96 -9.35 -6.44 0.99
C VAL A 96 -8.13 -7.19 0.47
N HIS A 97 -8.20 -8.53 0.40
CA HIS A 97 -7.08 -9.31 -0.14
C HIS A 97 -6.91 -9.17 -1.65
N LYS A 98 -8.01 -9.13 -2.42
CA LYS A 98 -7.97 -8.94 -3.88
C LYS A 98 -7.30 -7.61 -4.25
N PHE A 99 -7.86 -6.51 -3.76
CA PHE A 99 -7.43 -5.16 -4.09
C PHE A 99 -6.11 -4.76 -3.40
N GLY A 100 -5.83 -5.33 -2.22
CA GLY A 100 -4.54 -5.14 -1.55
C GLY A 100 -3.36 -5.81 -2.27
N LYS A 101 -3.59 -6.75 -3.17
CA LYS A 101 -2.55 -7.33 -4.06
C LYS A 101 -2.49 -6.68 -5.42
N ASP A 102 -3.53 -5.94 -5.81
CA ASP A 102 -3.63 -5.31 -7.12
C ASP A 102 -2.79 -4.02 -7.16
N ARG A 103 -1.58 -4.14 -7.70
CA ARG A 103 -0.63 -3.02 -7.80
C ARG A 103 -1.14 -1.87 -8.66
N ASN A 104 -1.93 -2.16 -9.70
CA ASN A 104 -2.45 -1.12 -10.59
C ASN A 104 -3.52 -0.32 -9.86
N PHE A 105 -4.47 -1.02 -9.23
CA PHE A 105 -5.50 -0.39 -8.40
C PHE A 105 -4.90 0.49 -7.30
N LEU A 106 -3.93 -0.03 -6.54
CA LEU A 106 -3.26 0.73 -5.47
C LEU A 106 -2.48 1.94 -6.01
N LYS A 107 -1.82 1.80 -7.16
CA LYS A 107 -1.10 2.90 -7.81
C LYS A 107 -2.07 3.99 -8.27
N GLU A 108 -3.21 3.61 -8.85
CA GLU A 108 -4.24 4.56 -9.25
C GLU A 108 -4.86 5.28 -8.06
N LEU A 109 -5.14 4.58 -6.96
CA LEU A 109 -5.62 5.19 -5.73
C LEU A 109 -4.61 6.21 -5.18
N LYS A 110 -3.33 5.83 -5.04
CA LYS A 110 -2.26 6.73 -4.61
C LYS A 110 -2.09 7.93 -5.53
N ALA A 111 -2.27 7.76 -6.84
CA ALA A 111 -2.20 8.86 -7.81
C ALA A 111 -3.40 9.82 -7.74
N ARG A 112 -4.53 9.42 -7.15
CA ARG A 112 -5.71 10.27 -6.93
C ARG A 112 -5.72 10.91 -5.55
N ASP A 113 -5.05 10.28 -4.59
CA ASP A 113 -4.92 10.76 -3.22
C ASP A 113 -4.06 12.03 -3.13
N LYS A 114 -4.61 13.10 -2.54
CA LYS A 114 -3.96 14.41 -2.44
C LYS A 114 -2.84 14.41 -1.40
N GLU A 115 -3.01 13.72 -0.27
CA GLU A 115 -2.00 13.68 0.78
C GLU A 115 -0.82 12.81 0.39
N PHE A 116 -1.07 11.74 -0.36
CA PHE A 116 -0.02 10.90 -0.93
C PHE A 116 0.90 11.71 -1.86
N LYS A 117 0.34 12.63 -2.66
CA LYS A 117 1.12 13.54 -3.51
C LYS A 117 1.95 14.55 -2.75
N ARG A 118 1.63 14.80 -1.48
CA ARG A 118 2.29 15.81 -0.65
C ARG A 118 3.34 15.23 0.29
N ILE A 119 3.63 13.92 0.21
CA ILE A 119 4.65 13.26 1.04
C ILE A 119 5.95 14.08 1.05
N ALA A 120 6.48 14.37 2.23
CA ALA A 120 7.70 15.16 2.34
C ALA A 120 8.93 14.34 1.92
N LYS A 121 10.03 15.03 1.64
CA LYS A 121 11.31 14.41 1.26
C LYS A 121 12.18 14.03 2.47
N VAL A 122 11.72 14.28 3.68
CA VAL A 122 12.33 13.75 4.90
C VAL A 122 11.56 12.50 5.29
N TRP A 123 12.23 11.34 5.26
CA TRP A 123 11.63 10.05 5.58
C TRP A 123 12.17 9.51 6.90
N HIS A 124 11.28 9.08 7.77
CA HIS A 124 11.57 8.37 9.01
C HIS A 124 11.38 6.87 8.80
N LEU A 125 12.30 6.07 9.32
CA LEU A 125 12.28 4.61 9.30
C LEU A 125 12.32 4.07 10.72
N ASP A 126 11.49 3.08 10.98
CA ASP A 126 11.46 2.37 12.25
C ASP A 126 10.76 1.02 12.05
N GLU A 127 10.86 0.15 13.04
CA GLU A 127 10.22 -1.15 13.06
C GLU A 127 9.40 -1.37 14.34
N MET A 128 8.37 -2.20 14.20
CA MET A 128 7.63 -2.68 15.36
C MET A 128 7.38 -4.18 15.30
N TYR A 129 7.34 -4.79 16.47
CA TYR A 129 6.95 -6.18 16.63
C TYR A 129 5.45 -6.37 16.36
N VAL A 130 5.14 -7.39 15.54
CA VAL A 130 3.77 -7.77 15.18
C VAL A 130 3.61 -9.29 15.20
N LYS A 131 2.43 -9.79 15.60
CA LYS A 131 2.15 -11.24 15.69
C LYS A 131 1.48 -11.76 14.40
N ALA A 132 2.19 -12.58 13.64
CA ALA A 132 1.64 -13.22 12.45
C ALA A 132 2.07 -14.69 12.42
N ARG A 133 1.19 -15.57 11.94
CA ARG A 133 1.37 -17.03 11.95
C ARG A 133 1.70 -17.57 13.35
N GLY A 134 1.05 -17.03 14.38
CA GLY A 134 1.27 -17.45 15.76
C GLY A 134 2.60 -16.99 16.39
N ARG A 135 3.53 -16.42 15.62
CA ARG A 135 4.86 -15.99 16.07
C ARG A 135 5.08 -14.48 15.96
N MET A 136 6.15 -13.99 16.56
CA MET A 136 6.58 -12.60 16.44
C MET A 136 7.29 -12.38 15.09
N ASN A 137 6.96 -11.27 14.44
CA ASN A 137 7.49 -10.82 13.16
C ASN A 137 7.76 -9.30 13.26
N TYR A 138 8.34 -8.72 12.22
CA TYR A 138 8.73 -7.32 12.15
C TYR A 138 7.90 -6.59 11.08
N LEU A 139 7.25 -5.50 11.49
CA LEU A 139 6.65 -4.53 10.59
C LEU A 139 7.58 -3.33 10.47
N TYR A 140 8.22 -3.20 9.33
CA TYR A 140 8.99 -2.04 8.94
C TYR A 140 8.08 -0.95 8.42
N VAL A 141 8.26 0.27 8.90
CA VAL A 141 7.44 1.43 8.55
C VAL A 141 8.34 2.54 8.02
N CYS A 142 7.95 3.13 6.90
CA CYS A 142 8.52 4.35 6.39
C CYS A 142 7.42 5.41 6.35
N CYS A 143 7.61 6.53 7.03
CA CYS A 143 6.72 7.68 6.97
C CYS A 143 7.49 8.96 6.71
N ASP A 144 6.78 10.03 6.36
CA ASP A 144 7.40 11.35 6.25
C ASP A 144 7.34 12.14 7.57
N GLU A 145 7.87 13.36 7.57
CA GLU A 145 7.88 14.27 8.73
C GLU A 145 6.49 14.67 9.25
N LYS A 146 5.44 14.48 8.44
CA LYS A 146 4.03 14.69 8.82
C LYS A 146 3.33 13.39 9.22
N SER A 147 4.08 12.32 9.47
CA SER A 147 3.58 10.99 9.82
C SER A 147 2.71 10.34 8.72
N ARG A 148 2.84 10.75 7.46
CA ARG A 148 2.17 10.11 6.32
C ARG A 148 2.96 8.87 5.90
N ILE A 149 2.27 7.74 5.77
CA ILE A 149 2.91 6.44 5.51
C ILE A 149 3.40 6.37 4.05
N VAL A 150 4.70 6.37 3.82
CA VAL A 150 5.25 6.20 2.47
C VAL A 150 5.19 4.73 2.06
N ALA A 151 5.56 3.82 2.96
CA ALA A 151 5.46 2.38 2.77
C ALA A 151 5.49 1.60 4.09
N MET A 152 4.94 0.39 4.05
CA MET A 152 5.08 -0.62 5.08
C MET A 152 5.53 -1.95 4.50
N HIS A 153 6.34 -2.70 5.24
CA HIS A 153 6.83 -4.00 4.83
C HIS A 153 6.89 -4.95 6.02
N VAL A 154 6.34 -6.15 5.86
CA VAL A 154 6.35 -7.16 6.93
C VAL A 154 7.32 -8.29 6.59
N SER A 155 8.11 -8.70 7.57
CA SER A 155 9.09 -9.78 7.47
C SER A 155 9.09 -10.60 8.75
N ASP A 156 9.41 -11.89 8.64
CA ASP A 156 9.66 -12.74 9.79
C ASP A 156 11.07 -12.61 10.38
N LYS A 157 11.95 -11.85 9.71
CA LYS A 157 13.33 -11.62 10.12
C LYS A 157 13.64 -10.14 10.23
N ARG A 158 14.45 -9.79 11.24
CA ARG A 158 15.02 -8.44 11.42
C ARG A 158 16.35 -8.34 10.68
N GLU A 159 16.32 -7.91 9.42
CA GLU A 159 17.52 -7.88 8.57
C GLU A 159 17.56 -6.64 7.65
N SER A 160 18.76 -6.14 7.34
CA SER A 160 18.96 -4.97 6.47
C SER A 160 18.40 -5.18 5.05
N LYS A 161 18.32 -6.43 4.57
CA LYS A 161 17.69 -6.73 3.27
C LYS A 161 16.20 -6.38 3.25
N GLU A 162 15.53 -6.41 4.39
CA GLU A 162 14.11 -6.07 4.53
C GLU A 162 13.92 -4.55 4.52
N VAL A 163 14.87 -3.79 5.09
CA VAL A 163 14.95 -2.33 4.93
C VAL A 163 15.12 -1.94 3.46
N VAL A 164 15.96 -2.66 2.70
CA VAL A 164 16.09 -2.44 1.24
C VAL A 164 14.76 -2.65 0.51
N ARG A 165 13.98 -3.67 0.90
CA ARG A 165 12.65 -3.92 0.30
C ARG A 165 11.66 -2.83 0.65
N LEU A 166 11.62 -2.38 1.91
CA LEU A 166 10.82 -1.24 2.36
C LEU A 166 11.14 0.01 1.53
N LEU A 167 12.42 0.37 1.41
CA LEU A 167 12.86 1.57 0.71
C LEU A 167 12.55 1.53 -0.79
N ARG A 168 12.76 0.39 -1.45
CA ARG A 168 12.37 0.22 -2.85
C ARG A 168 10.86 0.40 -3.04
N LYS A 169 10.06 -0.13 -2.10
CA LYS A 169 8.61 0.07 -2.09
C LYS A 169 8.26 1.54 -1.86
N ALA A 170 8.92 2.22 -0.92
CA ALA A 170 8.71 3.64 -0.64
C ALA A 170 9.01 4.52 -1.85
N VAL A 171 10.13 4.31 -2.55
CA VAL A 171 10.48 5.03 -3.78
C VAL A 171 9.47 4.76 -4.89
N ASN A 172 9.04 3.51 -5.07
CA ASN A 172 8.02 3.18 -6.07
C ASN A 172 6.66 3.81 -5.75
N ASN A 173 6.31 3.90 -4.48
CA ASN A 173 5.07 4.50 -4.01
C ASN A 173 5.12 6.03 -4.23
N ALA A 174 6.15 6.71 -3.72
CA ALA A 174 6.31 8.16 -3.79
C ALA A 174 6.60 8.68 -5.20
N GLY A 175 7.30 7.89 -6.03
CA GLY A 175 7.77 8.32 -7.35
C GLY A 175 9.04 9.17 -7.32
N TYR A 176 9.60 9.43 -6.13
CA TYR A 176 10.85 10.14 -5.90
C TYR A 176 11.60 9.56 -4.70
N LYS A 177 12.78 10.10 -4.44
CA LYS A 177 13.69 9.67 -3.37
C LYS A 177 13.74 10.76 -2.28
N PRO A 178 13.97 10.38 -1.01
CA PRO A 178 14.10 11.35 0.07
C PRO A 178 15.43 12.11 -0.05
N GLU A 179 15.47 13.27 0.58
CA GLU A 179 16.68 14.06 0.78
C GLU A 179 17.36 13.69 2.09
N ILE A 180 16.57 13.40 3.12
CA ILE A 180 17.03 13.00 4.44
C ILE A 180 16.31 11.72 4.86
N VAL A 181 17.06 10.77 5.40
CA VAL A 181 16.52 9.61 6.11
C VAL A 181 16.83 9.77 7.59
N VAL A 182 15.82 9.58 8.42
CA VAL A 182 15.92 9.56 9.88
C VAL A 182 15.58 8.15 10.35
N SER A 183 16.35 7.60 11.29
CA SER A 183 16.04 6.30 11.89
C SER A 183 16.53 6.21 13.32
N ASP A 184 16.13 5.14 13.99
CA ASP A 184 16.81 4.65 15.18
C ASP A 184 18.24 4.18 14.80
N GLY A 185 19.14 4.09 15.77
CA GLY A 185 20.54 3.71 15.57
C GLY A 185 20.76 2.23 15.26
N TRP A 186 19.72 1.47 14.88
CA TRP A 186 19.88 0.07 14.56
C TRP A 186 20.81 -0.14 13.34
N HIS A 187 21.78 -1.04 13.46
CA HIS A 187 22.79 -1.31 12.42
C HIS A 187 22.17 -1.73 11.07
N GLY A 188 20.92 -2.20 11.05
CA GLY A 188 20.20 -2.49 9.82
C GLY A 188 19.89 -1.27 8.96
N TYR A 189 19.96 -0.06 9.51
CA TYR A 189 19.79 1.21 8.80
C TYR A 189 21.11 1.85 8.36
N ASP A 190 22.20 1.08 8.25
CA ASP A 190 23.48 1.63 7.81
C ASP A 190 23.41 2.33 6.44
N ASN A 191 24.34 3.26 6.21
CA ASN A 191 24.35 4.05 4.98
C ASN A 191 24.43 3.17 3.71
N ARG A 192 25.04 1.97 3.78
CA ARG A 192 25.10 1.03 2.65
C ARG A 192 23.71 0.51 2.30
N THR A 193 22.95 0.10 3.30
CA THR A 193 21.58 -0.41 3.17
C THR A 193 20.65 0.68 2.64
N LEU A 194 20.72 1.89 3.19
CA LEU A 194 19.92 3.02 2.74
C LEU A 194 20.21 3.36 1.28
N ARG A 195 21.49 3.47 0.91
CA ARG A 195 21.92 3.72 -0.47
C ARG A 195 21.42 2.65 -1.45
N LYS A 196 21.52 1.37 -1.07
CA LYS A 196 21.05 0.24 -1.87
C LYS A 196 19.53 0.22 -2.03
N GLY A 197 18.78 0.55 -0.98
CA GLY A 197 17.32 0.60 -0.98
C GLY A 197 16.77 1.75 -1.83
N LEU A 198 17.38 2.93 -1.70
CA LEU A 198 16.99 4.14 -2.44
C LEU A 198 17.54 4.19 -3.87
N GLY A 199 18.56 3.39 -4.18
CA GLY A 199 19.28 3.45 -5.44
C GLY A 199 20.00 4.78 -5.63
N VAL A 200 20.75 5.23 -4.62
CA VAL A 200 21.50 6.50 -4.63
C VAL A 200 22.95 6.30 -4.22
N ARG A 201 23.84 7.19 -4.70
CA ARG A 201 25.25 7.19 -4.31
C ARG A 201 25.51 7.81 -2.95
N LYS A 202 24.71 8.81 -2.56
CA LYS A 202 24.81 9.55 -1.28
C LYS A 202 23.41 9.81 -0.73
N ILE A 203 23.27 9.77 0.59
CA ILE A 203 22.06 10.12 1.33
C ILE A 203 22.46 10.77 2.66
N LYS A 204 21.73 11.78 3.11
CA LYS A 204 21.89 12.32 4.46
C LYS A 204 21.12 11.42 5.41
N HIS A 205 21.83 10.60 6.19
CA HIS A 205 21.25 9.79 7.25
C HIS A 205 21.45 10.49 8.60
N VAL A 206 20.37 10.62 9.35
CA VAL A 206 20.34 11.22 10.69
C VAL A 206 19.84 10.17 11.67
N ILE A 207 20.70 9.77 12.60
CA ILE A 207 20.30 8.87 13.69
C ILE A 207 19.72 9.74 14.80
N SER A 208 18.47 9.49 15.17
CA SER A 208 17.73 10.26 16.17
C SER A 208 16.90 9.31 17.02
N HIS A 209 17.29 9.03 18.26
CA HIS A 209 16.44 8.27 19.18
C HIS A 209 15.44 9.22 19.87
N PHE A 210 15.82 9.84 20.99
CA PHE A 210 14.93 10.71 21.78
C PHE A 210 15.18 12.20 21.60
N GLU A 211 16.39 12.57 21.18
CA GLU A 211 16.80 13.97 21.10
C GLU A 211 16.45 14.60 19.75
N ARG A 212 15.98 15.85 19.82
CA ARG A 212 15.74 16.65 18.63
C ARG A 212 17.08 17.10 18.03
N LYS A 213 17.28 16.85 16.75
CA LYS A 213 18.48 17.24 16.02
C LYS A 213 18.18 18.35 15.03
N ILE A 214 18.93 19.45 15.15
CA ILE A 214 18.93 20.52 14.17
C ILE A 214 19.94 20.15 13.08
N VAL A 215 19.48 20.08 11.82
CA VAL A 215 20.30 19.64 10.69
C VAL A 215 20.17 20.65 9.57
N PHE A 216 21.30 21.21 9.12
CA PHE A 216 21.34 22.01 7.90
C PHE A 216 21.58 21.11 6.69
N HIS A 217 20.73 21.22 5.67
CA HIS A 217 20.85 20.47 4.43
C HIS A 217 20.28 21.26 3.25
N LYS A 218 21.08 21.43 2.18
CA LYS A 218 20.68 22.13 0.95
C LYS A 218 20.01 23.50 1.18
N GLY A 219 20.59 24.32 2.06
CA GLY A 219 20.06 25.65 2.35
C GLY A 219 18.88 25.69 3.33
N ASN A 220 18.38 24.54 3.78
CA ASN A 220 17.26 24.45 4.71
C ASN A 220 17.70 23.95 6.09
N LEU A 221 17.08 24.48 7.14
CA LEU A 221 17.25 24.03 8.51
C LEU A 221 16.11 23.07 8.89
N TYR A 222 16.46 21.84 9.27
CA TYR A 222 15.51 20.81 9.66
C TYR A 222 15.58 20.58 11.17
N SER A 223 14.42 20.43 11.79
CA SER A 223 14.30 20.04 13.20
C SER A 223 13.75 18.61 13.27
N LEU A 224 14.64 17.64 13.39
CA LEU A 224 14.34 16.22 13.21
C LEU A 224 14.24 15.51 14.56
N SER A 225 13.20 14.72 14.75
CA SER A 225 13.06 13.80 15.90
C SER A 225 12.26 12.56 15.49
N ASN A 226 12.39 11.46 16.25
CA ASN A 226 11.62 10.25 15.98
C ASN A 226 10.21 10.26 16.55
N ASN A 227 9.82 11.27 17.34
CA ASN A 227 8.50 11.36 17.99
C ASN A 227 7.34 11.19 16.98
N ARG A 228 7.51 11.65 15.73
CA ARG A 228 6.50 11.53 14.67
C ARG A 228 6.29 10.09 14.20
N ILE A 229 7.35 9.30 14.08
CA ILE A 229 7.25 7.89 13.69
C ILE A 229 6.82 7.03 14.88
N GLU A 230 7.28 7.34 16.09
CA GLU A 230 6.84 6.69 17.33
C GLU A 230 5.32 6.88 17.56
N GLY A 231 4.81 8.10 17.37
CA GLY A 231 3.38 8.37 17.44
C GLY A 231 2.57 7.60 16.38
N LEU A 232 3.10 7.48 15.16
CA LEU A 232 2.50 6.63 14.13
C LEU A 232 2.53 5.15 14.53
N ILE A 233 3.63 4.65 15.08
CA ILE A 233 3.77 3.26 15.53
C ILE A 233 2.81 2.96 16.67
N SER A 234 2.65 3.86 17.63
CA SER A 234 1.66 3.74 18.70
C SER A 234 0.23 3.63 18.15
N TRP A 235 -0.10 4.49 17.19
CA TRP A 235 -1.38 4.41 16.48
C TRP A 235 -1.55 3.09 15.72
N LEU A 236 -0.53 2.64 14.98
CA LEU A 236 -0.53 1.36 14.26
C LEU A 236 -0.71 0.19 15.22
N ARG A 237 -0.06 0.21 16.40
CA ARG A 237 -0.17 -0.84 17.43
C ARG A 237 -1.58 -0.94 17.97
N ASN A 238 -2.20 0.19 18.31
CA ASN A 238 -3.58 0.23 18.79
C ASN A 238 -4.56 -0.35 17.77
N ARG A 239 -4.35 -0.01 16.50
CA ARG A 239 -5.17 -0.50 15.41
C ARG A 239 -4.95 -2.00 15.19
N TYR A 240 -3.71 -2.43 15.06
CA TYR A 240 -3.31 -3.82 14.85
C TYR A 240 -3.84 -4.75 15.95
N ARG A 241 -3.82 -4.30 17.22
CA ARG A 241 -4.33 -5.07 18.38
C ARG A 241 -5.79 -5.53 18.19
N LYS A 242 -6.62 -4.75 17.50
CA LYS A 242 -8.03 -5.10 17.25
C LYS A 242 -8.20 -6.20 16.19
N PHE A 243 -7.23 -6.40 15.31
CA PHE A 243 -7.28 -7.44 14.26
C PHE A 243 -6.85 -8.83 14.75
N ARG A 244 -6.36 -8.95 15.99
CA ARG A 244 -5.97 -10.23 16.64
C ARG A 244 -4.92 -11.05 15.87
N GLY A 245 -4.17 -10.41 14.98
CA GLY A 245 -3.08 -11.02 14.21
C GLY A 245 -3.51 -11.68 12.89
N PHE A 246 -2.53 -12.03 12.07
CA PHE A 246 -2.75 -12.61 10.74
C PHE A 246 -2.20 -14.03 10.66
N ASN A 247 -2.95 -14.99 10.12
CA ASN A 247 -2.47 -16.36 9.92
C ASN A 247 -1.61 -16.55 8.67
N ASN A 248 -1.47 -15.54 7.82
CA ASN A 248 -0.75 -15.63 6.55
C ASN A 248 -0.06 -14.29 6.24
N MET A 249 1.26 -14.33 5.98
CA MET A 249 2.08 -13.14 5.70
C MET A 249 1.69 -12.42 4.42
N GLU A 250 1.26 -13.16 3.39
CA GLU A 250 0.81 -12.57 2.13
C GLU A 250 -0.52 -11.82 2.33
N LYS A 251 -1.44 -12.39 3.11
CA LYS A 251 -2.69 -11.71 3.51
C LYS A 251 -2.40 -10.46 4.33
N PHE A 252 -1.42 -10.53 5.24
CA PHE A 252 -1.01 -9.37 6.02
C PHE A 252 -0.38 -8.29 5.14
N SER A 253 0.52 -8.66 4.22
CA SER A 253 1.10 -7.72 3.25
C SER A 253 0.02 -7.05 2.38
N SER A 254 -0.96 -7.82 1.90
CA SER A 254 -2.09 -7.29 1.12
C SER A 254 -2.89 -6.27 1.92
N PHE A 255 -3.12 -6.55 3.21
CA PHE A 255 -3.80 -5.65 4.12
C PHE A 255 -3.01 -4.36 4.36
N LEU A 256 -1.70 -4.47 4.61
CA LEU A 256 -0.82 -3.31 4.80
C LEU A 256 -0.82 -2.40 3.58
N ASN A 257 -0.83 -2.96 2.36
CA ASN A 257 -0.89 -2.18 1.12
C ASN A 257 -2.15 -1.30 1.03
N LEU A 258 -3.30 -1.76 1.54
CA LEU A 258 -4.51 -0.94 1.61
C LEU A 258 -4.42 0.12 2.71
N TRP A 259 -3.82 -0.22 3.84
CA TRP A 259 -3.62 0.73 4.95
C TRP A 259 -2.71 1.89 4.62
N GLU A 260 -1.70 1.69 3.76
CA GLU A 260 -0.87 2.78 3.25
C GLU A 260 -1.71 3.92 2.65
N ILE A 261 -2.88 3.61 2.11
CA ILE A 261 -3.78 4.58 1.46
C ILE A 261 -4.81 5.10 2.47
N GLY A 262 -5.29 4.23 3.36
CA GLY A 262 -6.39 4.53 4.29
C GLY A 262 -6.13 5.65 5.30
N ARG A 263 -4.90 6.19 5.47
CA ARG A 263 -4.63 7.35 6.35
C ARG A 263 -4.60 8.69 5.60
N MET A 264 -4.57 8.67 4.27
CA MET A 264 -4.27 9.84 3.43
C MET A 264 -5.48 10.45 2.71
N VAL A 265 -6.62 9.76 2.74
CA VAL A 265 -7.85 10.28 2.13
C VAL A 265 -8.59 11.19 3.13
N GLU A 266 -8.35 12.50 3.01
CA GLU A 266 -9.27 13.59 3.39
C GLU A 266 -9.73 14.35 2.13
#